data_AF-A0AAV3SGU6-F1
#
_entry.id   AF-A0AAV3SGU6-F1
#
_cell.length_a   1.000
_cell.length_b   1.000
_cell.length_c   1.000
_cell.angle_alpha   90.00
_cell.angle_beta   90.00
_cell.angle_gamma   90.00
#
_symmetry.space_group_name_H-M   'P 1'
#
loop_
_entity.id
_entity.type
_entity.pdbx_description
1 polymer ?
#
loop_
_entity_poly.entity_id
_entity_poly.type
_entity_poly.pdbx_seq_one_letter_code
_entity_poly.pdbx_strand_id
1 'polypeptide(L)' 'MIEPVLEIAAEFGSAAVRAVGATLAAVAGALVELNGIETLGAGEQTIGIWMAVFGGVLLVAGFVLAREAVGLYRQPAN' A
#
# COMPACT_ATOMS: atom_id res chain seq x y z
N MET A 1 -9.16 19.96 27.85
CA MET A 1 -7.97 20.17 26.99
C MET A 1 -7.22 18.88 26.63
N ILE A 2 -7.47 17.74 27.29
CA ILE A 2 -6.78 16.47 26.96
C ILE A 2 -7.43 15.74 25.77
N GLU A 3 -8.76 15.76 25.65
CA GLU A 3 -9.48 15.18 24.50
C GLU A 3 -8.98 15.63 23.11
N PRO A 4 -8.80 16.93 22.82
CA PRO A 4 -8.36 17.36 21.49
C PRO A 4 -6.94 16.88 21.15
N VAL A 5 -6.06 16.71 22.15
CA VAL A 5 -4.69 16.18 21.92
C VAL A 5 -4.74 14.69 21.59
N LEU A 6 -5.61 13.93 22.26
CA LEU A 6 -5.77 12.50 22.03
C LEU A 6 -6.35 12.20 20.64
N GLU A 7 -7.29 13.02 20.19
CA GLU A 7 -7.92 12.92 18.87
C GLU A 7 -6.91 13.18 17.74
N ILE A 8 -6.14 14.27 17.85
CA ILE A 8 -5.05 14.58 16.90
C ILE A 8 -4.01 13.46 16.86
N ALA A 9 -3.62 12.92 18.02
CA ALA A 9 -2.66 11.81 18.09
C ALA A 9 -3.19 10.54 17.42
N ALA A 10 -4.48 10.24 17.57
CA ALA A 10 -5.14 9.10 16.93
C ALA A 10 -5.22 9.26 15.41
N GLU A 11 -5.57 10.45 14.92
CA GLU A 11 -5.59 10.76 13.48
C GLU A 11 -4.20 10.65 12.85
N PHE A 12 -3.18 11.20 13.51
CA PHE A 12 -1.80 11.14 13.03
C PHE A 12 -1.25 9.71 13.05
N GLY A 13 -1.53 8.96 14.11
CA GLY A 13 -1.15 7.54 14.22
C GLY A 13 -1.82 6.70 13.13
N SER A 14 -3.11 6.95 12.87
CA SER A 14 -3.87 6.32 11.80
C SER A 14 -3.26 6.60 10.41
N ALA A 15 -2.93 7.86 10.12
CA ALA A 15 -2.30 8.25 8.86
C ALA A 15 -0.91 7.62 8.70
N ALA A 16 -0.11 7.59 9.76
CA ALA A 16 1.22 6.98 9.74
C ALA A 16 1.16 5.47 9.46
N VAL A 17 0.27 4.74 10.13
CA VAL A 17 0.08 3.30 9.90
C VAL A 17 -0.36 3.03 8.46
N ARG A 18 -1.28 3.83 7.90
CA ARG A 18 -1.70 3.71 6.50
C ARG A 18 -0.55 3.99 5.53
N ALA A 19 0.23 5.03 5.76
CA ALA A 19 1.37 5.37 4.90
C ALA A 19 2.46 4.28 4.92
N VAL A 20 2.76 3.73 6.10
CA VAL A 20 3.68 2.60 6.23
C VAL A 20 3.12 1.37 5.53
N GLY A 21 1.85 1.02 5.77
CA GLY A 21 1.19 -0.11 5.12
C GLY A 21 1.16 0.02 3.59
N ALA A 22 0.87 1.23 3.09
CA ALA A 22 0.91 1.54 1.66
C ALA A 22 2.29 1.29 1.05
N THR A 23 3.33 1.77 1.74
CA THR A 23 4.72 1.63 1.30
C THR A 23 5.14 0.16 1.28
N LEU A 24 4.82 -0.58 2.34
CA LEU A 24 5.13 -2.01 2.42
C LEU A 24 4.40 -2.83 1.35
N ALA A 25 3.11 -2.56 1.13
CA ALA A 25 2.33 -3.22 0.08
C ALA A 25 2.91 -2.92 -1.31
N ALA A 26 3.28 -1.66 -1.58
CA ALA A 26 3.89 -1.28 -2.85
C ALA A 26 5.24 -1.97 -3.09
N VAL A 27 6.12 -2.00 -2.08
CA VAL A 27 7.42 -2.67 -2.17
C VAL A 27 7.25 -4.18 -2.37
N ALA A 28 6.39 -4.81 -1.58
CA ALA A 28 6.11 -6.24 -1.73
C ALA A 28 5.54 -6.56 -3.12
N GLY A 29 4.58 -5.76 -3.60
CA GLY A 29 4.01 -5.92 -4.93
C GLY A 29 5.05 -5.80 -6.04
N ALA A 30 5.92 -4.79 -5.97
CA ALA A 30 7.01 -4.60 -6.93
C ALA A 30 8.00 -5.78 -6.93
N LEU A 31 8.37 -6.30 -5.76
CA LEU A 31 9.23 -7.47 -5.66
C LEU A 31 8.57 -8.73 -6.27
N VAL A 32 7.28 -8.93 -6.03
CA VAL A 32 6.55 -10.06 -6.60
C VAL A 32 6.45 -9.95 -8.13
N GLU A 33 6.21 -8.76 -8.68
CA GLU A 33 6.22 -8.52 -10.13
C GLU A 33 7.58 -8.84 -10.76
N LEU A 34 8.68 -8.37 -10.15
CA LEU A 34 10.03 -8.64 -10.64
C LEU A 34 10.33 -10.14 -10.68
N ASN A 35 9.99 -10.86 -9.61
CA ASN A 35 10.14 -12.31 -9.59
C ASN A 35 9.20 -12.99 -10.61
N GLY A 36 7.97 -12.51 -10.76
CA GLY A 36 7.02 -13.04 -11.74
C GLY A 36 7.54 -12.92 -13.17
N ILE A 37 8.13 -11.78 -13.53
CA ILE A 37 8.76 -11.57 -14.85
C ILE A 37 9.93 -12.55 -15.06
N GLU A 38 10.78 -12.75 -14.04
CA GLU A 38 11.88 -13.72 -14.10
C GLU A 38 11.35 -15.14 -14.28
N THR A 39 10.33 -15.54 -13.52
CA THR A 39 9.67 -16.85 -13.62
C THR A 39 9.02 -17.07 -14.98
N LEU A 40 8.39 -16.04 -15.57
CA LEU A 40 7.88 -16.09 -16.94
C LEU A 40 9.02 -16.29 -17.95
N GLY A 41 10.14 -15.59 -17.77
CA GLY A 41 11.34 -15.74 -18.60
C GLY A 41 11.98 -17.14 -18.48
N ALA A 42 11.86 -17.79 -17.34
CA ALA A 42 12.31 -19.16 -17.09
C ALA A 42 11.39 -20.24 -17.69
N GLY A 43 10.23 -19.85 -18.25
CA GLY A 43 9.28 -20.76 -18.89
C GLY A 43 8.18 -21.30 -17.97
N GLU A 44 8.17 -20.91 -16.70
CA GLU A 44 7.14 -21.30 -15.72
C GLU A 44 5.90 -20.39 -15.79
N GLN A 45 5.16 -20.49 -16.91
CA GLN A 45 4.09 -19.54 -17.25
C GLN A 45 3.00 -19.42 -16.18
N THR A 46 2.49 -20.55 -15.66
CA THR A 46 1.39 -20.53 -14.68
C THR A 46 1.78 -19.80 -13.40
N ILE A 47 2.98 -20.08 -12.87
CA ILE A 47 3.46 -19.48 -11.62
C ILE A 47 3.75 -18.00 -11.86
N GLY A 48 4.45 -17.66 -12.95
CA GLY A 48 4.74 -16.27 -13.30
C GLY A 48 3.49 -15.40 -13.49
N ILE A 49 2.43 -15.93 -14.10
CA ILE A 49 1.13 -15.23 -14.23
C ILE A 49 0.52 -14.97 -12.86
N TRP A 50 0.47 -15.97 -11.98
CA TRP A 50 -0.08 -15.78 -10.63
C TRP A 50 0.73 -14.76 -9.83
N MET A 51 2.06 -14.76 -9.97
CA MET A 51 2.92 -13.75 -9.35
C MET A 51 2.57 -12.34 -9.85
N ALA A 52 2.44 -12.13 -11.17
CA ALA A 52 2.00 -10.84 -11.69
C ALA A 52 0.60 -10.43 -11.16
N VAL A 53 -0.34 -11.36 -11.05
CA VAL A 53 -1.66 -11.06 -10.44
C VAL A 53 -1.51 -10.60 -8.99
N PHE A 54 -0.74 -11.31 -8.17
CA PHE A 54 -0.52 -10.94 -6.77
C PHE A 54 0.27 -9.63 -6.62
N GLY A 55 1.28 -9.43 -7.45
CA GLY A 55 2.06 -8.20 -7.51
C GLY A 55 1.17 -6.99 -7.81
N GLY A 56 0.36 -7.08 -8.86
CA GLY A 56 -0.62 -6.07 -9.22
C GLY A 56 -1.63 -5.77 -8.11
N VAL A 57 -2.18 -6.79 -7.45
CA VAL A 57 -3.11 -6.59 -6.31
C VAL A 57 -2.44 -5.85 -5.16
N LEU A 58 -1.20 -6.20 -4.80
CA LEU A 58 -0.46 -5.53 -3.74
C LEU A 58 -0.13 -4.07 -4.09
N LEU A 59 0.23 -3.79 -5.34
CA LEU A 59 0.45 -2.43 -5.83
C LEU A 59 -0.84 -1.59 -5.76
N VAL A 60 -1.98 -2.15 -6.18
CA VAL A 60 -3.28 -1.49 -6.08
C VAL A 60 -3.66 -1.23 -4.62
N ALA A 61 -3.47 -2.22 -3.73
CA ALA A 61 -3.73 -2.05 -2.31
C ALA A 61 -2.84 -0.94 -1.71
N GLY A 62 -1.56 -0.92 -2.05
CA GLY A 62 -0.64 0.14 -1.65
C GLY A 62 -1.07 1.51 -2.15
N PHE A 63 -1.48 1.61 -3.41
CA PHE A 63 -2.01 2.85 -3.99
C PHE A 63 -3.28 3.34 -3.29
N VAL A 64 -4.23 2.44 -3.00
CA VAL A 64 -5.48 2.79 -2.30
C VAL A 64 -5.18 3.31 -0.89
N LEU A 65 -4.32 2.62 -0.14
CA LEU A 65 -3.90 3.05 1.20
C LEU A 65 -3.19 4.41 1.17
N ALA A 66 -2.31 4.63 0.19
CA ALA A 66 -1.63 5.92 0.00
C ALA A 66 -2.63 7.04 -0.33
N ARG A 67 -3.58 6.77 -1.23
CA ARG A 67 -4.62 7.73 -1.63
C ARG A 67 -5.50 8.12 -0.44
N GLU A 68 -5.89 7.17 0.39
CA GLU A 68 -6.67 7.44 1.60
C GLU A 68 -5.88 8.24 2.63
N ALA A 69 -4.59 7.93 2.83
CA ALA A 69 -3.71 8.72 3.69
C ALA A 69 -3.60 10.18 3.21
N VAL A 70 -3.49 10.41 1.89
CA VAL A 70 -3.45 11.77 1.30
C VAL A 70 -4.82 12.46 1.34
N GLY A 71 -5.91 11.71 1.15
CA GLY A 71 -7.28 12.23 1.19
C GLY A 71 -7.66 12.80 2.56
N LEU A 72 -7.20 12.17 3.65
CA LEU A 72 -7.37 12.67 5.02
C LEU A 72 -6.67 14.03 5.23
N TYR A 73 -5.54 14.26 4.58
CA TYR A 73 -4.83 15.55 4.66
C TYR A 73 -5.55 16.68 3.91
N ARG A 74 -6.53 16.35 3.04
CA ARG A 74 -7.20 17.30 2.15
C ARG A 74 -8.57 17.79 2.64
N GLN A 75 -9.10 17.26 3.75
CA GLN A 75 -10.26 17.86 4.39
C GLN A 75 -9.81 19.07 5.21
N PRO A 76 -10.21 20.31 4.84
CA PRO A 76 -10.09 21.43 5.77
C PRO A 76 -10.99 21.12 6.98
N ALA A 77 -10.43 21.30 8.17
CA ALA A 77 -11.23 21.36 9.39
C ALA A 77 -12.31 22.44 9.20
N ASN A 78 -13.56 22.00 9.04
CA ASN A 78 -14.74 22.86 9.05
C ASN A 78 -15.32 22.88 10.45
#